data_AF-A0A402D5R6-F1
#
_entry.id   AF-A0A402D5R6-F1
#
_cell.length_a   1.000
_cell.length_b   1.000
_cell.length_c   1.000
_cell.angle_alpha   90.00
_cell.angle_beta   90.00
_cell.angle_gamma   90.00
#
_symmetry.space_group_name_H-M   'P 1'
#
loop_
_entity.id
_entity.type
_entity.pdbx_description
1 polymer ?
#
loop_
_entity_poly.entity_id
_entity_poly.type
_entity_poly.pdbx_seq_one_letter_code
_entity_poly.pdbx_strand_id
1 'polypeptide(L)'
;MMHIPIFRLAEELGLDRSSLLKFIKKSGFQIITLPRTLGSRGQAVSALTNEDAALVRKLRGCGVEHQKEMAPSDLQGYFYAIQIIPEFVSIRVRLGFTSDVSAQLVAVRVSAPTAMLLKLWRCRPAWQAAVIDSITRSGSKMILGEIYEFDSVEEMLLRADAFFTLMPVDPTP
;
A
#
# COMPACT_ATOMS: atom_id res chain seq x y z
N MET A 1 -30.52 -24.51 2.48
CA MET A 1 -29.15 -23.93 2.57
C MET A 1 -28.92 -23.44 3.99
N MET A 2 -27.93 -24.00 4.68
CA MET A 2 -27.54 -23.53 6.02
C MET A 2 -26.48 -22.43 5.91
N HIS A 3 -26.65 -21.38 6.70
CA HIS A 3 -25.83 -20.17 6.67
C HIS A 3 -25.16 -20.02 8.04
N ILE A 4 -23.90 -19.62 8.07
CA ILE A 4 -23.15 -19.36 9.32
C ILE A 4 -22.99 -17.85 9.49
N PRO A 5 -23.45 -17.27 10.61
CA PRO A 5 -23.18 -15.88 10.94
C PRO A 5 -21.68 -15.62 11.09
N ILE A 6 -21.20 -14.49 10.54
CA ILE A 6 -19.77 -14.14 10.55
C ILE A 6 -19.23 -13.99 11.98
N PHE A 7 -20.04 -13.58 12.95
CA PHE A 7 -19.60 -13.46 14.34
C PHE A 7 -19.29 -14.83 14.98
N ARG A 8 -20.08 -15.87 14.67
CA ARG A 8 -19.83 -17.25 15.13
C ARG A 8 -18.56 -17.80 14.51
N LEU A 9 -18.35 -17.52 13.23
CA LEU A 9 -17.12 -17.88 12.53
C LEU A 9 -15.90 -17.14 13.09
N ALA A 10 -16.07 -15.88 13.51
CA ALA A 10 -15.01 -15.10 14.16
C ALA A 10 -14.64 -15.65 15.54
N GLU A 11 -15.64 -16.00 16.36
CA GLU A 11 -15.45 -16.67 17.66
C GLU A 11 -14.73 -18.02 17.50
N GLU A 12 -15.15 -18.83 16.52
CA GLU A 12 -14.54 -20.13 16.22
C GLU A 12 -13.07 -20.02 15.79
N LEU A 13 -12.73 -18.96 15.05
CA LEU A 13 -11.37 -18.71 14.56
C LEU A 13 -10.52 -17.86 15.53
N GLY A 14 -11.07 -17.40 16.65
CA GLY A 14 -10.39 -16.51 17.60
C GLY A 14 -10.03 -15.14 17.01
N LEU A 15 -10.79 -14.66 16.02
CA LEU A 15 -10.52 -13.42 15.29
C LEU A 15 -11.50 -12.31 15.67
N ASP A 16 -11.06 -11.07 15.57
CA ASP A 16 -11.97 -9.93 15.65
C ASP A 16 -12.95 -9.94 14.45
N ARG A 17 -14.22 -9.67 14.74
CA ARG A 17 -15.31 -9.67 13.74
C ARG A 17 -15.05 -8.68 12.61
N SER A 18 -14.48 -7.50 12.91
CA SER A 18 -14.19 -6.47 11.92
C SER A 18 -13.06 -6.89 10.99
N SER A 19 -12.03 -7.53 11.55
CA SER A 19 -10.91 -8.10 10.79
C SER A 19 -11.36 -9.21 9.85
N LEU A 20 -12.22 -10.11 10.33
CA LEU A 20 -12.78 -11.18 9.50
C LEU A 20 -13.69 -10.62 8.40
N LEU A 21 -14.51 -9.61 8.71
CA LEU A 21 -15.40 -8.98 7.73
C LEU A 21 -14.62 -8.24 6.63
N LYS A 22 -13.52 -7.56 6.98
CA LYS A 22 -12.61 -6.96 5.99
C LYS A 22 -11.97 -8.03 5.10
N PHE A 23 -11.56 -9.16 5.66
CA PHE A 23 -11.00 -10.28 4.91
C PHE A 23 -12.00 -10.86 3.91
N ILE A 24 -13.22 -11.17 4.37
CA ILE A 24 -14.29 -11.72 3.53
C ILE A 24 -14.61 -10.78 2.35
N LYS A 25 -14.71 -9.47 2.60
CA LYS A 25 -14.92 -8.46 1.55
C LYS A 25 -13.77 -8.41 0.54
N LYS A 26 -12.52 -8.49 1.01
CA LYS A 26 -11.33 -8.45 0.16
C LYS A 26 -11.19 -9.71 -0.70
N SER A 27 -11.56 -10.86 -0.16
CA SER A 27 -11.53 -12.14 -0.86
C SER A 27 -12.70 -12.34 -1.84
N GLY A 28 -13.63 -11.39 -1.92
CA GLY A 28 -14.73 -11.43 -2.90
C GLY A 28 -15.86 -12.41 -2.57
N PHE A 29 -15.91 -12.94 -1.35
CA PHE A 29 -17.01 -13.83 -0.93
C PHE A 29 -18.34 -13.08 -0.85
N GLN A 30 -19.42 -13.73 -1.25
CA GLN A 30 -20.75 -13.15 -1.16
C GLN A 30 -21.26 -13.17 0.29
N ILE A 31 -21.50 -11.98 0.84
CA ILE A 31 -22.06 -11.83 2.17
C ILE A 31 -23.58 -11.78 2.05
N ILE A 32 -24.25 -12.73 2.70
CA ILE A 32 -25.71 -12.79 2.78
C ILE A 32 -26.13 -12.13 4.09
N THR A 33 -27.12 -11.26 4.04
CA THR A 33 -27.71 -10.68 5.26
C THR A 33 -28.85 -11.57 5.73
N LEU A 34 -28.69 -12.22 6.88
CA LEU A 34 -29.76 -13.01 7.48
C LEU A 34 -30.78 -12.11 8.18
N PRO A 35 -32.08 -12.42 8.08
CA PRO A 35 -33.15 -11.69 8.75
C PRO A 35 -33.01 -11.80 10.27
N ARG A 36 -33.64 -10.86 10.98
CA ARG A 36 -33.60 -10.72 12.44
C ARG A 36 -34.05 -12.02 13.10
N THR A 37 -33.15 -12.72 13.78
CA THR A 37 -33.49 -13.94 14.55
C THR A 37 -33.26 -13.72 16.04
N LEU A 38 -33.94 -14.49 16.88
CA LEU A 38 -33.90 -14.41 18.35
C LEU A 38 -32.47 -14.52 18.93
N GLY A 39 -31.55 -15.23 18.25
CA GLY A 39 -30.15 -15.35 18.65
C GLY A 39 -29.27 -14.13 18.35
N SER A 40 -29.79 -13.12 17.66
CA SER A 40 -29.05 -11.94 17.18
C SER A 40 -29.50 -10.61 17.82
N ARG A 41 -30.13 -10.67 19.00
CA ARG A 41 -30.68 -9.49 19.73
C ARG A 41 -31.48 -8.55 18.83
N GLY A 42 -32.22 -9.11 17.86
CA GLY A 42 -33.06 -8.35 16.92
C GLY A 42 -32.32 -7.59 15.81
N GLN A 43 -31.01 -7.76 15.64
CA GLN A 43 -30.24 -7.12 14.57
C GLN A 43 -30.09 -8.03 13.34
N ALA A 44 -30.00 -7.42 12.15
CA ALA A 44 -29.64 -8.14 10.94
C ALA A 44 -28.16 -8.54 10.99
N VAL A 45 -27.84 -9.77 10.64
CA VAL A 45 -26.48 -10.31 10.79
C VAL A 45 -25.94 -10.77 9.45
N SER A 46 -24.74 -10.31 9.13
CA SER A 46 -23.97 -10.79 7.98
C SER A 46 -23.55 -12.24 8.19
N ALA A 47 -23.85 -13.08 7.21
CA ALA A 47 -23.57 -14.51 7.20
C ALA A 47 -22.94 -14.93 5.88
N LEU A 48 -22.30 -16.09 5.92
CA LEU A 48 -21.78 -16.79 4.76
C LEU A 48 -22.51 -18.11 4.58
N THR A 49 -22.47 -18.66 3.37
CA THR A 49 -22.89 -20.05 3.16
C THR A 49 -21.93 -20.99 3.90
N ASN A 50 -22.38 -22.21 4.22
CA ASN A 50 -21.50 -23.21 4.83
C ASN A 50 -20.27 -23.53 3.94
N GLU A 51 -20.44 -23.50 2.63
CA GLU A 51 -19.37 -23.75 1.65
C GLU A 51 -18.31 -22.64 1.71
N ASP A 52 -18.73 -21.38 1.68
CA ASP A 52 -17.84 -20.22 1.82
C ASP A 52 -17.17 -20.20 3.19
N ALA A 53 -17.90 -20.54 4.26
CA ALA A 53 -17.34 -20.61 5.61
C ALA A 53 -16.27 -21.71 5.72
N ALA A 54 -16.44 -22.85 5.05
CA ALA A 54 -15.43 -23.91 4.99
C ALA A 54 -14.17 -23.46 4.22
N LEU A 55 -14.34 -22.67 3.15
CA LEU A 55 -13.23 -22.08 2.40
C LEU A 55 -12.48 -21.04 3.25
N VAL A 56 -13.19 -20.17 3.98
CA VAL A 56 -12.58 -19.20 4.91
C VAL A 56 -11.80 -19.90 6.01
N ARG A 57 -12.32 -21.01 6.56
CA ARG A 57 -11.59 -21.86 7.53
C ARG A 57 -10.31 -22.42 6.92
N LYS A 58 -10.35 -22.95 5.69
CA LYS A 58 -9.14 -23.48 5.01
C LYS A 58 -8.11 -22.38 4.74
N LEU A 59 -8.55 -21.21 4.26
CA LEU A 59 -7.67 -20.07 3.96
C LEU A 59 -7.00 -19.46 5.20
N ARG A 60 -7.56 -19.68 6.40
CA ARG A 60 -7.00 -19.18 7.67
C ARG A 60 -6.34 -20.26 8.53
N GLY A 61 -6.76 -21.52 8.42
CA GLY A 61 -6.21 -22.67 9.15
C GLY A 61 -4.88 -23.15 8.58
N CYS A 62 -4.64 -22.97 7.28
CA CYS A 62 -3.28 -22.90 6.75
C CYS A 62 -2.75 -21.51 7.12
N GLY A 63 -1.74 -21.44 7.98
CA GLY A 63 -1.11 -20.20 8.45
C GLY A 63 -0.44 -19.39 7.34
N VAL A 64 -1.22 -18.92 6.39
CA VAL A 64 -0.83 -17.92 5.41
C VAL A 64 -1.14 -16.59 6.07
N GLU A 65 -0.17 -16.13 6.87
CA GLU A 65 0.07 -14.69 6.91
C GLU A 65 0.02 -14.22 5.47
N HIS A 66 -1.02 -13.45 5.14
CA HIS A 66 -1.20 -12.86 3.82
C HIS A 66 -0.12 -11.77 3.68
N GLN A 67 1.15 -12.17 3.63
CA GLN A 67 2.09 -11.53 2.74
C GLN A 67 1.43 -11.60 1.37
N LYS A 68 1.18 -10.40 0.88
CA LYS A 68 0.50 -10.13 -0.37
C LYS A 68 1.30 -10.76 -1.51
N GLU A 69 1.07 -12.03 -1.82
CA GLU A 69 1.34 -12.55 -3.15
C GLU A 69 0.26 -11.96 -4.07
N MET A 70 0.39 -10.65 -4.33
CA MET A 70 0.02 -10.17 -5.64
C MET A 70 0.90 -10.95 -6.59
N ALA A 71 0.29 -11.62 -7.56
CA ALA A 71 0.99 -12.05 -8.76
C ALA A 71 1.97 -10.93 -9.17
N PRO A 72 3.22 -11.25 -9.56
CA PRO A 72 4.13 -10.26 -10.08
C PRO A 72 3.60 -9.82 -11.44
N SER A 73 2.49 -9.10 -11.47
CA SER A 73 2.28 -8.18 -12.56
C SER A 73 3.40 -7.16 -12.40
N ASP A 74 4.14 -6.99 -13.49
CA ASP A 74 5.05 -5.89 -13.74
C ASP A 74 4.29 -4.57 -13.58
N LEU A 75 3.92 -4.20 -12.35
CA LEU A 75 3.38 -2.90 -12.02
C LEU A 75 4.52 -1.90 -12.14
N GLN A 76 4.86 -1.60 -13.39
CA GLN A 76 5.73 -0.50 -13.74
C GLN A 76 5.08 0.76 -13.21
N GLY A 77 5.83 1.49 -12.42
CA GLY A 77 5.45 2.82 -11.99
C GLY A 77 6.68 3.72 -12.03
N TYR A 78 6.57 4.81 -11.31
CA TYR A 78 7.60 5.82 -11.24
C TYR A 78 8.02 6.01 -9.79
N PHE A 79 9.32 5.95 -9.56
CA PHE A 79 9.91 6.58 -8.39
C PHE A 79 9.99 8.08 -8.67
N TYR A 80 9.63 8.89 -7.69
CA TYR A 80 9.58 10.33 -7.84
C TYR A 80 10.35 11.02 -6.72
N ALA A 81 10.90 12.18 -7.05
CA ALA A 81 11.41 13.16 -6.10
C ALA A 81 10.62 14.46 -6.26
N ILE A 82 9.88 14.86 -5.23
CA ILE A 82 9.10 16.12 -5.20
C ILE A 82 9.69 17.01 -4.12
N GLN A 83 10.12 18.20 -4.49
CA GLN A 83 10.56 19.23 -3.57
C GLN A 83 9.34 19.88 -2.90
N ILE A 84 9.37 19.99 -1.58
CA ILE A 84 8.26 20.53 -0.78
C ILE A 84 8.63 21.94 -0.31
N ILE A 85 7.85 22.94 -0.74
CA ILE A 85 7.99 24.35 -0.31
C ILE A 85 9.43 24.87 -0.51
N PRO A 86 9.92 24.90 -1.77
CA PRO A 86 11.30 25.26 -2.08
C PRO A 86 11.70 26.67 -1.61
N GLU A 87 10.74 27.58 -1.50
CA GLU A 87 10.95 28.97 -1.06
C GLU A 87 11.26 29.11 0.44
N PHE A 88 10.95 28.10 1.25
CA PHE A 88 11.29 28.08 2.68
C PHE A 88 12.40 27.07 2.98
N VAL A 89 12.31 25.86 2.43
CA VAL A 89 13.29 24.78 2.68
C VAL A 89 13.58 24.04 1.37
N SER A 90 14.51 24.60 0.59
CA SER A 90 14.93 24.03 -0.71
C SER A 90 15.52 22.62 -0.59
N ILE A 91 16.03 22.24 0.58
CA ILE A 91 16.63 20.92 0.79
C ILE A 91 15.62 19.81 1.10
N ARG A 92 14.34 20.15 1.26
CA ARG A 92 13.30 19.22 1.68
C ARG A 92 12.62 18.55 0.49
N VAL A 93 12.71 17.23 0.44
CA VAL A 93 12.22 16.42 -0.67
C VAL A 93 11.40 15.24 -0.14
N ARG A 94 10.27 14.99 -0.80
CA ARG A 94 9.50 13.75 -0.67
C ARG A 94 9.93 12.76 -1.73
N LEU A 95 10.22 11.54 -1.27
CA LEU A 95 10.58 10.42 -2.11
C LEU A 95 9.50 9.35 -2.03
N GLY A 96 9.12 8.77 -3.17
CA GLY A 96 8.09 7.73 -3.16
C GLY A 96 7.93 7.03 -4.49
N PHE A 97 7.05 6.04 -4.50
CA PHE A 97 6.66 5.29 -5.69
C PHE A 97 5.18 5.49 -6.00
N THR A 98 4.83 5.61 -7.27
CA THR A 98 3.44 5.71 -7.72
C THR A 98 3.26 5.23 -9.15
N SER A 99 2.07 4.76 -9.49
CA SER A 99 1.66 4.56 -10.89
C SER A 99 1.14 5.85 -11.54
N ASP A 100 0.72 6.84 -10.74
CA ASP A 100 0.21 8.14 -11.19
C ASP A 100 0.93 9.27 -10.45
N VAL A 101 1.85 9.93 -11.14
CA VAL A 101 2.64 11.04 -10.59
C VAL A 101 1.80 12.31 -10.49
N SER A 102 0.90 12.53 -11.44
CA SER A 102 0.06 13.73 -11.48
C SER A 102 -0.84 13.79 -10.25
N ALA A 103 -1.46 12.67 -9.88
CA ALA A 103 -2.26 12.57 -8.67
C ALA A 103 -1.42 12.84 -7.40
N GLN A 104 -0.19 12.34 -7.33
CA GLN A 104 0.69 12.59 -6.18
C GLN A 104 1.12 14.05 -6.08
N LEU A 105 1.49 14.68 -7.20
CA LEU A 105 1.87 16.09 -7.21
C LEU A 105 0.71 16.99 -6.79
N VAL A 106 -0.51 16.71 -7.27
CA VAL A 106 -1.72 17.43 -6.85
C VAL A 106 -1.96 17.25 -5.35
N ALA A 107 -1.85 16.02 -4.82
CA ALA A 107 -2.03 15.74 -3.40
C ALA A 107 -1.02 16.49 -2.53
N VAL A 108 0.25 16.54 -2.92
CA VAL A 108 1.29 17.32 -2.21
C VAL A 108 0.98 18.82 -2.29
N ARG A 109 0.50 19.32 -3.44
CA ARG A 109 0.17 20.74 -3.64
C ARG A 109 -0.99 21.25 -2.80
N VAL A 110 -1.88 20.37 -2.31
CA VAL A 110 -2.92 20.74 -1.35
C VAL A 110 -2.31 21.33 -0.07
N SER A 111 -1.16 20.80 0.37
CA SER A 111 -0.48 21.25 1.59
C SER A 111 0.75 22.12 1.31
N ALA A 112 1.32 22.02 0.11
CA ALA A 112 2.51 22.74 -0.33
C ALA A 112 2.32 23.24 -1.78
N PRO A 113 1.60 24.35 -2.01
CA PRO A 113 1.20 24.78 -3.36
C PRO A 113 2.36 24.99 -4.33
N THR A 114 3.52 25.37 -3.79
CA THR A 114 4.79 25.59 -4.50
C THR A 114 5.60 24.32 -4.71
N ALA A 115 5.07 23.14 -4.39
CA ALA A 115 5.77 21.88 -4.59
C ALA A 115 6.08 21.63 -6.07
N MET A 116 7.32 21.18 -6.31
CA MET A 116 7.88 20.97 -7.65
C MET A 116 8.33 19.53 -7.81
N LEU A 117 7.96 18.92 -8.93
CA LEU A 117 8.53 17.64 -9.31
C LEU A 117 9.96 17.87 -9.81
N LEU A 118 10.93 17.25 -9.14
CA LEU A 118 12.34 17.35 -9.52
C LEU A 118 12.68 16.36 -10.63
N LYS A 119 12.33 15.09 -10.43
CA LYS A 119 12.64 14.01 -11.38
C LYS A 119 11.78 12.77 -11.17
N LEU A 120 11.72 11.95 -12.23
CA LEU A 120 11.05 10.67 -12.27
C LEU A 120 11.96 9.60 -12.84
N TRP A 121 11.83 8.39 -12.31
CA TRP A 121 12.53 7.21 -12.81
C TRP A 121 11.54 6.05 -12.92
N ARG A 122 11.62 5.29 -14.00
CA ARG A 122 10.87 4.03 -14.11
C ARG A 122 11.35 3.11 -13.00
N CYS A 123 10.41 2.60 -12.22
CA CYS A 123 10.71 1.84 -11.03
C CYS A 123 9.72 0.70 -10.89
N ARG A 124 10.16 -0.39 -10.26
CA ARG A 124 9.29 -1.46 -9.79
C ARG A 124 9.06 -1.26 -8.30
N PRO A 125 7.86 -1.58 -7.75
CA PRO A 125 7.58 -1.44 -6.32
C PRO A 125 8.63 -2.15 -5.45
N ALA A 126 9.15 -3.29 -5.91
CA ALA A 126 10.19 -4.06 -5.22
C ALA A 126 11.51 -3.30 -5.05
N TRP A 127 11.80 -2.29 -5.88
CA TRP A 127 13.04 -1.52 -5.82
C TRP A 127 12.94 -0.31 -4.91
N GLN A 128 11.74 0.06 -4.46
CA GLN A 128 11.49 1.29 -3.71
C GLN A 128 12.37 1.39 -2.45
N ALA A 129 12.45 0.32 -1.66
CA ALA A 129 13.28 0.31 -0.46
C ALA A 129 14.77 0.49 -0.81
N ALA A 130 15.27 -0.28 -1.77
CA ALA A 130 16.67 -0.24 -2.19
C ALA A 130 17.09 1.14 -2.75
N VAL A 131 16.20 1.80 -3.50
CA VAL A 131 16.52 3.15 -4.02
C VAL A 131 16.51 4.20 -2.92
N ILE A 132 15.57 4.13 -1.97
CA ILE A 132 15.54 5.03 -0.82
C ILE A 132 16.81 4.86 0.00
N ASP A 133 17.22 3.62 0.30
CA ASP A 133 18.45 3.35 1.05
C ASP A 133 19.70 3.85 0.30
N SER A 134 19.76 3.63 -1.02
CA SER A 134 20.85 4.11 -1.87
C SER A 134 20.97 5.64 -1.87
N ILE A 135 19.84 6.34 -1.95
CA ILE A 135 19.80 7.81 -1.99
C ILE A 135 20.12 8.41 -0.62
N THR A 136 19.59 7.80 0.44
CA THR A 136 19.67 8.32 1.81
C THR A 136 20.92 7.89 2.57
N ARG A 137 21.79 7.05 1.97
CA ARG A 137 23.03 6.54 2.57
C ARG A 137 23.98 7.59 3.18
N SER A 138 23.92 8.84 2.72
CA SER A 138 24.76 9.93 3.22
C SER A 138 24.09 11.29 3.04
N GLY A 139 24.41 12.24 3.91
CA GLY A 139 23.93 13.64 3.79
C GLY A 139 22.42 13.75 3.65
N SER A 140 21.69 12.94 4.44
CA SER A 140 20.24 12.95 4.48
C SER A 140 19.73 12.80 5.91
N LYS A 141 18.57 13.37 6.17
CA LYS A 141 17.86 13.28 7.45
C LYS A 141 16.39 13.03 7.18
N MET A 142 15.88 11.91 7.65
CA MET A 142 14.44 11.63 7.61
C MET A 142 13.72 12.56 8.60
N ILE A 143 12.73 13.31 8.10
CA ILE A 143 11.90 14.21 8.91
C ILE A 143 10.63 13.49 9.34
N LEU A 144 9.90 12.94 8.38
CA LEU A 144 8.65 12.23 8.64
C LEU A 144 8.29 11.30 7.47
N GLY A 145 8.31 9.99 7.72
CA GLY A 145 7.92 8.98 6.73
C GLY A 145 8.73 9.09 5.43
N GLU A 146 8.08 9.60 4.38
CA GLU A 146 8.66 9.75 3.03
C GLU A 146 9.35 11.11 2.79
N ILE A 147 9.43 11.97 3.81
CA ILE A 147 9.99 13.32 3.70
C ILE A 147 11.40 13.36 4.32
N TYR A 148 12.34 13.85 3.53
CA TYR A 148 13.76 13.92 3.85
C TYR A 148 14.30 15.34 3.64
N GLU A 149 15.31 15.70 4.40
CA GLU A 149 16.19 16.85 4.14
C GLU A 149 17.55 16.32 3.68
N PHE A 150 18.14 16.96 2.68
CA PHE A 150 19.44 16.58 2.12
C PHE A 150 20.44 17.72 2.23
N ASP A 151 21.73 17.41 2.41
CA ASP A 151 22.76 18.45 2.38
C ASP A 151 22.85 19.09 0.98
N SER A 152 22.63 18.28 -0.06
CA SER A 152 22.52 18.71 -1.45
C SER A 152 21.48 17.88 -2.20
N VAL A 153 20.46 18.57 -2.75
CA VAL A 153 19.44 17.96 -3.60
C VAL A 153 20.04 17.47 -4.91
N GLU A 154 21.04 18.17 -5.45
CA GLU A 154 21.72 17.78 -6.69
C GLU A 154 22.48 16.46 -6.52
N GLU A 155 23.23 16.30 -5.42
CA GLU A 155 23.91 15.04 -5.12
C GLU A 155 22.92 13.89 -4.91
N MET A 156 21.80 14.17 -4.22
CA MET A 156 20.71 13.22 -4.03
C MET A 156 20.18 12.71 -5.39
N LEU A 157 19.95 13.61 -6.34
CA LEU A 157 19.51 13.27 -7.70
C LEU A 157 20.57 12.44 -8.46
N LEU A 158 21.86 12.78 -8.33
CA LEU A 158 22.94 12.02 -8.96
C LEU A 158 23.03 10.59 -8.42
N ARG A 159 22.80 10.38 -7.12
CA ARG A 159 22.77 9.03 -6.53
C ARG A 159 21.58 8.23 -7.02
N ALA A 160 20.42 8.87 -7.17
CA ALA A 160 19.24 8.24 -7.76
C ALA A 160 19.50 7.84 -9.21
N ASP A 161 20.09 8.73 -10.01
CA ASP A 161 20.47 8.45 -11.40
C ASP A 161 21.45 7.27 -11.48
N ALA A 162 22.47 7.25 -10.62
CA ALA A 162 23.43 6.16 -10.57
C ALA A 162 22.76 4.83 -10.21
N PHE A 163 21.82 4.83 -9.25
CA PHE A 163 21.05 3.63 -8.90
C PHE A 163 20.24 3.13 -10.09
N PHE A 164 19.41 3.99 -10.70
CA PHE A 164 18.56 3.59 -11.82
C PHE A 164 19.32 3.24 -13.10
N THR A 165 20.56 3.70 -13.25
CA THR A 165 21.46 3.26 -14.33
C THR A 165 21.88 1.80 -14.19
N LEU A 166 21.97 1.28 -12.95
CA LEU A 166 22.34 -0.11 -12.68
C LEU A 166 21.15 -1.07 -12.74
N MET A 167 19.93 -0.53 -12.60
CA MET A 167 18.72 -1.35 -12.64
C MET A 167 18.41 -1.78 -14.08
N PRO A 168 17.84 -2.98 -14.27
CA PRO A 168 17.48 -3.44 -15.61
C PRO A 168 16.48 -2.47 -16.24
N VAL A 169 16.81 -1.96 -17.42
CA VAL A 169 15.88 -1.17 -18.23
C VAL A 169 14.92 -2.17 -18.85
N ASP A 170 13.64 -2.09 -18.50
CA ASP A 170 12.64 -2.91 -19.19
C ASP A 170 12.66 -2.55 -20.68
N PRO A 171 12.77 -3.55 -21.59
CA PRO A 171 12.56 -3.27 -22.99
C PRO A 171 11.18 -2.63 -23.12
N THR A 172 11.14 -1.48 -23.78
CA THR A 172 9.89 -0.80 -24.15
C THR A 172 8.90 -1.83 -24.71
N PRO A 173 7.61 -1.78 -24.33
CA PRO A 173 6.59 -2.59 -24.97
C PRO A 173 6.52 -2.33 -26.47
#